data_AF-A0A9E5QTD9-F1
#
_entry.id   AF-A0A9E5QTD9-F1
#
_cell.length_a   1.000
_cell.length_b   1.000
_cell.length_c   1.000
_cell.angle_alpha   90.00
_cell.angle_beta   90.00
_cell.angle_gamma   90.00
#
_symmetry.space_group_name_H-M   'P 1'
#
loop_
_entity.id
_entity.type
_entity.pdbx_description
1 polymer ?
#
loop_
_entity_poly.entity_id
_entity_poly.type
_entity_poly.pdbx_seq_one_letter_code
_entity_poly.pdbx_strand_id
1 'polypeptide(L)' 'MRVSPRFDQMIRQAFVSPGLHRIHHSQWQPETDSNFGSVLPWWDRLFGTYRPRARGVILFGIQKPPSGEHL' A
#
# COMPACT_ATOMS: atom_id res chain seq x y z
N MET A 1 -14.48 -1.28 1.74
CA MET A 1 -14.91 0.04 1.20
C MET A 1 -14.37 0.26 -0.21
N ARG A 2 -15.23 0.43 -1.20
CA ARG A 2 -14.85 0.90 -2.55
C ARG A 2 -15.08 2.40 -2.59
N VAL A 3 -14.02 3.17 -2.80
CA VAL A 3 -14.06 4.63 -2.91
C VAL A 3 -13.92 4.98 -4.38
N SER A 4 -14.61 6.03 -4.86
CA SER A 4 -14.48 6.49 -6.25
C SER A 4 -13.02 6.83 -6.58
N PRO A 5 -12.45 6.38 -7.71
CA PRO A 5 -11.04 6.62 -8.07
C PRO A 5 -10.65 8.10 -8.13
N ARG A 6 -11.58 8.98 -8.50
CA ARG A 6 -11.33 10.44 -8.56
C ARG A 6 -11.22 11.04 -7.17
N PHE A 7 -12.14 10.66 -6.28
CA PHE A 7 -12.14 11.14 -4.90
C PHE A 7 -10.91 10.64 -4.13
N ASP A 8 -10.55 9.38 -4.36
CA ASP A 8 -9.34 8.78 -3.84
C ASP A 8 -8.08 9.52 -4.35
N GLN A 9 -7.99 9.89 -5.64
CA GLN A 9 -6.90 10.73 -6.16
C GLN A 9 -6.81 12.11 -5.49
N MET A 10 -7.94 12.77 -5.24
CA MET A 10 -7.96 14.08 -4.58
C MET A 10 -7.49 13.97 -3.13
N ILE A 11 -8.02 13.00 -2.37
CA ILE A 11 -7.66 12.81 -0.96
C ILE A 11 -6.18 12.50 -0.81
N ARG A 12 -5.61 11.67 -1.68
CA ARG A 12 -4.19 11.25 -1.62
C ARG A 12 -3.17 12.38 -1.71
N GLN A 13 -3.59 13.60 -2.06
CA GLN A 13 -2.72 14.77 -2.06
C GLN A 13 -2.55 15.39 -0.66
N ALA A 14 -3.56 15.26 0.20
CA ALA A 14 -3.59 15.85 1.53
C ALA A 14 -3.62 14.81 2.66
N PHE A 15 -4.23 13.65 2.44
CA PHE A 15 -4.42 12.59 3.43
C PHE A 15 -4.10 11.19 2.88
N VAL A 16 -3.70 10.29 3.77
CA VAL A 16 -3.54 8.88 3.43
C VAL A 16 -4.92 8.25 3.22
N SER A 17 -5.28 8.09 1.95
CA SER A 17 -6.53 7.41 1.58
C SER A 17 -6.51 5.93 2.00
N PRO A 18 -7.68 5.30 2.21
CA PRO A 18 -7.76 3.85 2.42
C PRO A 18 -7.15 3.03 1.29
N GLY A 19 -7.07 3.56 0.06
CA GLY A 19 -6.43 2.90 -1.06
C GLY A 19 -4.90 2.87 -0.96
N LEU A 20 -4.26 3.95 -0.48
CA LEU A 20 -2.82 3.98 -0.22
C LEU A 20 -2.45 3.04 0.93
N HIS A 21 -3.21 3.09 2.02
CA HIS A 21 -2.96 2.23 3.18
C HIS A 21 -3.10 0.74 2.85
N ARG A 22 -3.93 0.37 1.86
CA ARG A 22 -4.02 -1.03 1.40
C ARG A 22 -2.77 -1.54 0.69
N ILE A 23 -2.03 -0.65 0.02
CA ILE A 23 -0.78 -1.03 -0.64
C ILE A 23 0.25 -1.45 0.42
N HIS A 24 0.31 -0.73 1.54
CA HIS A 24 1.12 -1.08 2.71
C HIS A 24 0.77 -2.46 3.29
N HIS A 25 -0.49 -2.89 3.21
CA HIS A 25 -0.91 -4.23 3.67
C HIS A 25 -0.76 -5.33 2.61
N SER A 26 -0.12 -5.04 1.48
CA SER A 26 0.20 -6.06 0.50
C SER A 26 1.16 -7.10 1.07
N GLN A 27 1.06 -8.34 0.61
CA GLN A 27 2.03 -9.39 0.93
C GLN A 27 3.40 -9.20 0.24
N TRP A 28 3.48 -8.38 -0.81
CA TRP A 28 4.72 -8.19 -1.54
C TRP A 28 5.57 -7.10 -0.89
N GLN A 29 6.76 -7.46 -0.41
CA GLN A 29 7.61 -6.62 0.44
C GLN A 29 7.78 -5.17 -0.04
N PRO A 30 8.03 -4.87 -1.33
CA PRO A 30 8.16 -3.48 -1.81
C PRO A 30 6.84 -2.68 -1.79
N GLU A 31 5.69 -3.32 -1.70
CA GLU A 31 4.40 -2.65 -1.44
C GLU A 31 4.18 -2.49 0.07
N THR A 32 4.55 -3.49 0.85
CA THR A 32 4.54 -3.44 2.32
C THR A 32 5.39 -2.28 2.84
N ASP A 33 6.59 -2.12 2.31
CA ASP A 33 7.56 -1.10 2.73
C ASP A 33 7.28 0.26 2.06
N SER A 34 6.01 0.67 2.02
CA SER A 34 5.58 1.94 1.45
C SER A 34 4.35 2.51 2.16
N ASN A 35 4.10 3.82 2.01
CA ASN A 35 2.93 4.52 2.57
C ASN A 35 2.75 4.33 4.10
N PHE A 36 3.82 4.53 4.86
CA PHE A 36 3.86 4.40 6.32
C PHE A 36 3.07 5.50 7.05
N GLY A 37 2.82 6.64 6.39
CA GLY A 37 2.06 7.74 6.98
C GLY A 37 0.64 7.31 7.34
N SER A 38 0.24 7.49 8.60
CA SER A 38 -1.12 7.16 9.05
C SER A 38 -2.16 8.22 8.69
N VAL A 39 -1.72 9.47 8.47
CA VAL A 39 -2.61 10.62 8.22
C VAL A 39 -2.14 11.47 7.06
N LEU A 40 -0.86 11.86 7.03
CA LEU A 40 -0.30 12.75 6.00
C LEU A 40 0.65 11.98 5.07
N PRO A 41 0.40 11.94 3.75
CA PRO A 41 1.26 11.24 2.78
C PRO A 41 2.56 11.98 2.49
N TRP A 42 2.74 13.19 3.03
CA TRP A 42 3.94 14.01 2.78
C TRP A 42 5.19 13.43 3.43
N TRP A 43 5.04 12.72 4.56
CA TRP A 43 6.15 11.99 5.17
C TRP A 43 6.70 10.94 4.22
N ASP A 44 5.84 10.17 3.57
CA ASP A 44 6.26 9.19 2.58
C ASP A 44 6.91 9.81 1.35
N ARG A 45 6.51 11.02 0.96
CA ARG A 45 7.17 11.75 -0.13
C ARG A 45 8.54 12.25 0.28
N LEU A 46 8.69 12.73 1.51
CA LEU A 46 9.94 13.24 2.05
C LEU A 46 10.99 12.12 2.21
N PHE A 47 10.57 10.94 2.66
CA PHE A 47 11.45 9.79 2.89
C PHE A 47 11.52 8.82 1.70
N GLY A 48 10.85 9.13 0.59
CA GLY A 48 10.91 8.32 -0.63
C GLY A 48 10.14 6.99 -0.58
N THR A 49 9.25 6.81 0.39
CA THR A 49 8.42 5.61 0.58
C THR A 49 7.01 5.76 0.00
N TYR A 50 6.73 6.86 -0.73
CA TYR A 50 5.41 7.11 -1.32
C TYR A 50 5.14 6.22 -2.52
N ARG A 51 4.07 5.42 -2.44
CA ARG A 51 3.66 4.51 -3.50
C ARG A 51 2.19 4.70 -3.90
N PRO A 52 1.91 5.38 -5.02
CA PRO A 52 0.53 5.71 -5.41
C PRO A 52 -0.24 4.52 -6.00
N ARG A 53 0.42 3.45 -6.43
CA ARG A 53 -0.22 2.31 -7.11
C ARG A 53 0.44 0.98 -6.72
N ALA A 54 -0.40 -0.04 -6.56
CA ALA A 54 0.05 -1.42 -6.54
C ALA A 54 0.53 -1.84 -7.95
N ARG A 55 1.38 -2.86 -7.98
CA ARG A 55 1.85 -3.52 -9.20
C ARG A 55 0.74 -4.28 -9.92
N GLY A 56 -0.29 -4.72 -9.20
CA GLY A 56 -1.41 -5.49 -9.74
C GLY A 56 -2.51 -5.70 -8.72
N VAL A 57 -3.10 -6.89 -8.70
CA VAL A 57 -4.06 -7.28 -7.66
C VAL A 57 -3.32 -7.36 -6.33
N ILE A 58 -3.80 -6.59 -5.34
CA ILE A 58 -3.26 -6.64 -3.97
C ILE A 58 -3.73 -7.95 -3.35
N LEU A 59 -2.78 -8.77 -2.95
CA LEU A 59 -3.00 -10.01 -2.25
C LEU A 59 -2.68 -9.79 -0.77
N PHE A 60 -3.55 -10.29 0.09
CA PHE A 60 -3.43 -10.16 1.54
C PHE A 60 -3.08 -11.53 2.14
N GLY A 61 -2.33 -11.52 3.25
CA GLY A 61 -1.86 -12.73 3.94
C GLY A 61 -0.34 -12.82 3.99
N ILE A 62 0.17 -13.87 4.64
CA ILE A 62 1.61 -14.17 4.67
C ILE A 62 1.97 -14.87 3.36
N GLN A 63 3.06 -14.45 2.71
CA GLN A 63 3.57 -15.15 1.53
C GLN A 63 3.72 -16.63 1.86
N LYS A 64 3.10 -17.49 1.05
CA LYS A 64 3.23 -18.94 1.24
C LYS A 64 4.72 -19.29 1.07
N PRO A 65 5.33 -20.05 1.99
CA PRO A 65 6.70 -20.50 1.82
C PRO A 65 6.84 -21.21 0.46
N PRO A 66 8.02 -21.15 -0.19
CA PRO A 66 8.25 -21.86 -1.43
C PRO A 66 7.86 -23.34 -1.23
N SER A 67 7.21 -23.92 -2.24
CA SER A 67 6.46 -25.19 -2.18
C SER A 67 7.33 -26.45 -2.01
N GLY A 68 8.38 -26.38 -1.19
CA GLY A 68 9.30 -27.47 -0.91
C GLY A 68 9.75 -27.57 0.55
N GLU A 69 9.41 -26.63 1.43
CA GLU A 69 9.68 -26.77 2.87
C GLU A 69 8.44 -27.34 3.58
N HIS A 70 8.30 -28.65 3.52
CA HIS A 70 7.55 -29.41 4.51
C HIS A 70 8.44 -29.56 5.73
N LEU A 71 8.10 -28.86 6.81
CA LEU A 71 8.54 -29.25 8.16
C LEU A 71 7.88 -30.57 8.55
#